data_AF-A0A948WMS5-F1
#
_entry.id   AF-A0A948WMS5-F1
#
_cell.length_a   1.000
_cell.length_b   1.000
_cell.length_c   1.000
_cell.angle_alpha   90.00
_cell.angle_beta   90.00
_cell.angle_gamma   90.00
#
_symmetry.space_group_name_H-M   'P 1'
#
loop_
_entity.id
_entity.type
_entity.pdbx_description
1 polymer ?
#
loop_
_entity_poly.entity_id
_entity_poly.type
_entity_poly.pdbx_seq_one_letter_code
_entity_poly.pdbx_strand_id
1 'polypeptide(L)' 'VIRVFEEADAAVGPVYDMADIARDPHFAARRMIEQVEGTPMQGLVARLSKTPGALRWQGKSKDADGKDIREHGWG' A
#
# COMPACT_ATOMS: atom_id res chain seq x y z
N VAL A 1 7.09 -15.80 25.81
CA VAL A 1 8.33 -15.47 25.07
C VAL A 1 8.38 -13.99 24.74
N ILE A 2 7.40 -13.42 24.02
CA ILE A 2 7.35 -11.97 23.69
C ILE A 2 7.60 -11.07 24.91
N ARG A 3 6.88 -11.29 26.03
CA ARG A 3 7.09 -10.53 27.28
C ARG A 3 8.55 -10.52 27.78
N VAL A 4 9.27 -11.64 27.65
CA VAL A 4 10.68 -11.75 28.09
C VAL A 4 11.59 -10.95 27.17
N PHE A 5 11.26 -10.84 25.89
CA PHE A 5 11.98 -10.00 24.93
C PHE A 5 11.69 -8.52 25.17
N GLU A 6 10.43 -8.17 25.48
CA GLU A 6 10.04 -6.81 25.88
C GLU A 6 10.79 -6.35 27.15
N GLU A 7 10.87 -7.21 28.17
CA GLU A 7 11.62 -6.93 29.41
C GLU A 7 13.14 -6.76 29.17
N ALA A 8 13.67 -7.35 28.11
CA ALA A 8 15.08 -7.30 27.74
C ALA A 8 15.41 -6.21 26.69
N ASP A 9 14.45 -5.35 26.33
CA ASP A 9 14.54 -4.39 25.22
C ASP A 9 15.01 -5.03 23.89
N ALA A 10 14.70 -6.32 23.71
CA ALA A 10 15.05 -7.06 22.51
C ALA A 10 13.94 -6.88 21.45
N ALA A 11 14.35 -6.58 20.21
CA ALA A 11 13.41 -6.45 19.10
C ALA A 11 12.70 -7.79 18.82
N VAL A 12 11.38 -7.79 18.94
CA VAL A 12 10.50 -8.92 18.61
C VAL A 12 9.26 -8.41 17.89
N GLY A 13 8.75 -9.19 16.95
CA GLY A 13 7.52 -8.89 16.24
C GLY A 13 6.81 -10.18 15.78
N PRO A 14 5.48 -10.15 15.65
CA PRO A 14 4.72 -11.27 15.11
C PRO A 14 5.03 -11.52 13.63
N VAL A 15 4.83 -12.76 13.18
CA VAL A 15 4.77 -13.07 11.75
C VAL A 15 3.32 -12.88 11.31
N TYR A 16 3.09 -11.99 10.35
CA TYR A 16 1.75 -11.65 9.89
C TYR A 16 1.31 -12.46 8.69
N ASP A 17 0.02 -12.79 8.68
CA ASP A 17 -0.73 -13.07 7.46
C ASP A 17 -1.46 -11.81 6.95
N MET A 18 -2.23 -11.95 5.87
CA MET A 18 -2.94 -10.82 5.27
C MET A 18 -4.12 -10.32 6.12
N ALA A 19 -4.73 -11.20 6.93
CA ALA A 19 -5.83 -10.85 7.81
C ALA A 19 -5.34 -10.10 9.05
N ASP A 20 -4.12 -10.39 9.51
CA ASP A 20 -3.42 -9.61 10.54
C ASP A 20 -3.11 -8.21 10.04
N ILE A 21 -2.50 -8.10 8.85
CA ILE A 21 -2.18 -6.82 8.20
C ILE A 21 -3.42 -5.94 8.03
N ALA A 22 -4.56 -6.53 7.63
CA ALA A 22 -5.79 -5.79 7.42
C ALA A 22 -6.39 -5.18 8.71
N ARG A 23 -6.02 -5.71 9.89
CA ARG A 23 -6.52 -5.26 11.19
C ARG A 23 -5.48 -4.50 12.02
N ASP A 24 -4.22 -4.45 11.55
CA ASP A 24 -3.12 -3.85 12.30
C ASP A 24 -3.29 -2.31 12.41
N PRO A 25 -3.28 -1.74 13.64
CA PRO A 25 -3.44 -0.30 13.86
C PRO A 25 -2.35 0.57 13.21
N HIS A 26 -1.12 0.07 13.11
CA HIS A 26 0.00 0.77 12.47
C HIS A 26 -0.20 0.83 10.96
N PHE A 27 -0.62 -0.27 10.33
CA PHE A 27 -0.95 -0.30 8.90
C PHE A 27 -2.11 0.65 8.58
N ALA A 28 -3.15 0.68 9.41
CA ALA A 28 -4.27 1.60 9.28
C ALA A 28 -3.84 3.08 9.43
N ALA A 29 -3.08 3.40 10.47
CA ALA A 29 -2.60 4.77 10.72
C ALA A 29 -1.72 5.31 9.58
N ARG A 30 -0.94 4.43 8.95
CA ARG A 30 -0.07 4.79 7.81
C ARG A 30 -0.76 4.72 6.45
N ARG A 31 -2.02 4.25 6.40
CA ARG A 31 -2.77 4.02 5.16
C ARG A 31 -2.02 3.09 4.20
N MET A 32 -1.52 1.98 4.74
CA MET A 32 -0.76 0.99 3.98
C MET A 32 -1.63 0.12 3.06
N ILE A 33 -2.94 0.13 3.27
CA ILE A 33 -3.95 -0.43 2.36
C ILE A 33 -4.98 0.67 2.12
N GLU A 34 -5.19 1.03 0.85
CA GLU A 34 -6.15 2.06 0.44
C GLU A 34 -7.17 1.47 -0.52
N GLN A 35 -8.40 1.99 -0.47
CA GLN A 35 -9.46 1.60 -1.40
C GLN A 35 -9.45 2.52 -2.61
N VAL A 36 -9.23 1.94 -3.80
CA VAL A 36 -9.25 2.67 -5.08
C VAL A 36 -10.37 2.08 -5.92
N GLU A 37 -11.41 2.88 -6.18
CA GLU A 37 -12.60 2.42 -6.94
C GLU A 37 -13.24 1.13 -6.37
N GLY A 38 -13.18 0.94 -5.05
CA GLY A 38 -13.70 -0.24 -4.35
C GLY A 38 -12.75 -1.43 -4.28
N THR A 39 -11.57 -1.33 -4.90
CA THR A 39 -10.53 -2.37 -4.88
C THR A 39 -9.48 -2.06 -3.80
N PRO A 40 -9.20 -2.99 -2.86
CA PRO A 40 -8.14 -2.79 -1.88
C PRO A 40 -6.78 -2.91 -2.56
N MET A 41 -5.97 -1.88 -2.43
CA MET A 41 -4.64 -1.80 -3.03
C MET A 41 -3.60 -1.47 -1.96
N GLN A 42 -2.36 -1.87 -2.22
CA GLN A 42 -1.23 -1.42 -1.41
C GLN A 42 -1.12 0.10 -1.47
N GLY A 43 -1.06 0.74 -0.30
CA GLY A 43 -0.80 2.16 -0.15
C GLY A 43 0.60 2.56 -0.62
N LEU A 44 0.84 3.86 -0.72
CA LEU A 44 2.15 4.36 -1.12
C LEU A 44 3.20 4.02 -0.05
N VAL A 45 4.34 3.46 -0.48
CA VAL A 45 5.43 3.05 0.42
C VAL A 45 5.99 4.21 1.26
N ALA A 46 5.94 5.43 0.73
CA ALA A 46 6.40 6.63 1.40
C ALA A 46 5.51 7.83 1.05
N ARG A 47 5.44 8.79 1.98
CA ARG A 47 4.72 10.05 1.80
C ARG A 47 5.74 11.19 1.76
N LEU A 48 5.97 11.72 0.57
CA LEU A 48 6.86 12.86 0.36
C LEU A 48 6.15 14.14 0.78
N SER A 49 6.85 15.02 1.51
CA SER A 49 6.27 16.26 2.04
C SER A 49 6.04 17.32 0.97
N LYS A 50 6.90 17.38 -0.06
CA LYS A 50 6.81 18.38 -1.14
C LYS A 50 6.08 17.86 -2.38
N THR A 51 6.22 16.57 -2.68
CA THR A 51 5.68 15.93 -3.89
C THR A 51 4.91 14.66 -3.52
N PRO A 52 3.82 14.77 -2.75
CA PRO A 52 3.06 13.61 -2.33
C PRO A 52 2.56 12.82 -3.55
N GLY A 53 2.82 11.52 -3.58
CA GLY A 53 2.25 10.63 -4.57
C GLY A 53 0.74 10.47 -4.37
N ALA A 54 0.07 9.91 -5.39
CA ALA A 54 -1.35 9.57 -5.31
C ALA A 54 -1.62 8.25 -6.04
N LEU A 55 -2.47 7.42 -5.44
CA LEU A 55 -3.12 6.30 -6.13
C LEU A 55 -4.27 6.89 -6.95
N ARG A 56 -4.18 6.82 -8.28
CA ARG A 56 -5.11 7.52 -9.18
C ARG A 56 -6.19 6.63 -9.76
N TRP A 57 -5.87 5.36 -10.00
CA TRP A 57 -6.73 4.42 -10.67
C TRP A 57 -6.34 3.01 -10.23
N GLN A 58 -7.33 2.12 -10.20
CA GLN A 58 -7.08 0.69 -10.14
C GLN A 58 -6.59 0.19 -11.50
N GLY A 59 -6.12 -1.07 -11.56
CA GLY A 59 -5.72 -1.68 -12.81
C GLY A 59 -6.82 -1.55 -13.88
N LYS A 60 -6.53 -0.82 -14.97
CA LYS A 60 -7.46 -0.64 -16.08
C LYS A 60 -7.64 -1.95 -16.84
N SER A 61 -8.71 -2.03 -17.64
CA SER A 61 -8.91 -3.14 -18.57
C SER A 61 -7.75 -3.28 -19.55
N LYS A 62 -7.56 -4.49 -20.09
CA LYS A 62 -6.55 -4.76 -21.11
C LYS A 62 -6.71 -3.80 -22.31
N ASP A 63 -5.61 -3.22 -22.77
CA ASP A 63 -5.53 -2.23 -23.87
C ASP A 63 -6.34 -0.93 -23.66
N ALA A 64 -6.72 -0.57 -22.42
CA ALA A 64 -7.53 0.62 -22.14
C ALA A 64 -6.97 1.92 -22.74
N ASP A 65 -5.64 2.10 -22.68
CA ASP A 65 -4.96 3.31 -23.19
C ASP A 65 -4.36 3.09 -24.60
N GLY A 66 -4.59 1.94 -25.22
CA GLY A 66 -3.88 1.53 -26.43
C GLY A 66 -4.14 2.42 -27.65
N LYS A 67 -5.40 2.84 -27.84
CA LYS A 67 -5.77 3.73 -28.96
C LYS A 67 -5.04 5.06 -28.85
N ASP A 68 -5.11 5.68 -27.69
CA ASP A 68 -4.51 6.99 -27.41
C ASP A 68 -2.99 6.96 -27.62
N ILE A 69 -2.32 5.93 -27.11
CA ILE A 69 -0.86 5.76 -27.28
C ILE A 69 -0.48 5.57 -28.76
N ARG A 70 -1.30 4.88 -29.56
CA ARG A 70 -1.03 4.69 -30.99
C ARG A 70 -1.23 5.98 -31.80
N GLU A 71 -2.14 6.84 -31.38
CA GLU A 71 -2.46 8.11 -32.06
C GLU A 71 -1.52 9.25 -31.66
N HIS A 72 -1.16 9.33 -30.37
CA HIS A 72 -0.45 10.47 -29.79
C HIS A 72 0.97 10.13 -29.30
N GLY A 73 1.35 8.85 -29.27
CA GLY A 73 2.60 8.38 -28.70
C GLY A 73 2.53 8.18 -27.18
N TRP A 74 3.66 7.82 -26.57
CA TRP A 74 3.80 7.73 -25.12
C TRP A 74 4.56 8.96 -24.61
N GLY A 75 3.82 9.94 -24.07
CA GLY A 75 4.36 11.21 -23.57
C GLY A 75 3.46 12.38 -23.93
#